data_AF-A0A6N4TIR5-F1
#
_entry.id   AF-A0A6N4TIR5-F1
#
_cell.length_a   1.000
_cell.length_b   1.000
_cell.length_c   1.000
_cell.angle_alpha   90.00
_cell.angle_beta   90.00
_cell.angle_gamma   90.00
#
_symmetry.space_group_name_H-M   'P 1'
#
loop_
_entity.id
_entity.type
_entity.pdbx_description
1 polymer ?
#
loop_
_entity_poly.entity_id
_entity_poly.type
_entity_poly.pdbx_seq_one_letter_code
_entity_poly.pdbx_strand_id
1 'polypeptide(L)'
;MKDGKLRRNTKDSAKNTSSLRTFPLVEPIEKILKRKKQENQIQRKLCGKNYSTEYLDYVNVDEFGQLIKPGYISKTFKKVLAKNNLRHIRYHDLRHSCATLLYDDGRDLKEIQVWLGHSTITTTANIYTHFDYSRKTNSANSMLEAFNNLR
;
A
#
# COMPACT_ATOMS: atom_id res chain seq x y z
N MET A 1 -15.03 1.42 -24.30
CA MET A 1 -16.48 1.23 -24.51
C MET A 1 -16.64 0.43 -25.79
N LYS A 2 -17.27 -0.75 -25.73
CA LYS A 2 -17.89 -1.41 -26.89
C LYS A 2 -19.32 -1.71 -26.44
N ASP A 3 -20.31 -1.25 -27.20
CA ASP A 3 -21.75 -1.53 -27.01
C ASP A 3 -22.47 -0.82 -25.84
N GLY A 4 -22.05 0.38 -25.43
CA GLY A 4 -22.80 1.20 -24.46
C GLY A 4 -22.86 0.66 -23.02
N LYS A 5 -22.31 -0.52 -22.74
CA LYS A 5 -22.17 -1.09 -21.39
C LYS A 5 -20.73 -0.92 -20.88
N LEU A 6 -20.60 -0.45 -19.64
CA LEU A 6 -19.32 -0.30 -18.95
C LEU A 6 -18.77 -1.70 -18.60
N ARG A 7 -17.94 -2.28 -19.46
CA ARG A 7 -17.27 -3.56 -19.18
C ARG A 7 -16.08 -3.31 -18.25
N ARG A 8 -16.16 -3.75 -17.00
CA ARG A 8 -15.02 -3.82 -16.07
C ARG A 8 -14.18 -5.03 -16.47
N ASN A 9 -12.93 -4.78 -16.89
CA ASN A 9 -11.97 -5.83 -17.20
C ASN A 9 -11.18 -6.13 -15.92
N THR A 10 -11.79 -6.88 -15.00
CA THR A 10 -11.17 -7.32 -13.74
C THR A 10 -10.68 -8.75 -13.92
N LYS A 11 -9.40 -9.00 -13.63
CA LYS A 11 -8.83 -10.34 -13.52
C LYS A 11 -8.39 -10.54 -12.08
N ASP A 12 -8.86 -11.62 -11.45
CA ASP A 12 -8.39 -12.05 -10.12
C ASP A 12 -7.01 -12.73 -10.17
N SER A 13 -6.41 -12.81 -11.35
CA SER A 13 -5.04 -13.29 -11.53
C SER A 13 -4.07 -12.15 -11.76
N ALA A 14 -2.98 -12.18 -10.99
CA ALA A 14 -1.79 -11.40 -11.32
C ALA A 14 -1.29 -11.83 -12.70
N LYS A 15 -0.95 -10.85 -13.55
CA LYS A 15 -0.40 -11.12 -14.90
C LYS A 15 0.94 -11.87 -14.85
N ASN A 16 1.64 -11.83 -13.71
CA ASN A 16 2.89 -12.54 -13.47
C ASN A 16 2.99 -12.98 -12.00
N THR A 17 3.64 -14.12 -11.76
CA THR A 17 3.88 -14.69 -10.43
C THR A 17 4.63 -13.72 -9.52
N SER A 18 5.49 -12.87 -10.10
CA SER A 18 6.24 -11.84 -9.39
C SER A 18 5.37 -10.76 -8.73
N SER A 19 4.08 -10.64 -9.09
CA SER A 19 3.13 -9.73 -8.43
C SER A 19 2.39 -10.35 -7.25
N LEU A 20 2.39 -11.68 -7.09
CA LEU A 20 1.81 -12.36 -5.93
C LEU A 20 2.76 -12.23 -4.74
N ARG A 21 2.23 -11.80 -3.59
CA ARG A 21 3.02 -11.59 -2.37
C ARG A 21 2.19 -11.88 -1.13
N THR A 22 2.86 -12.38 -0.12
CA THR A 22 2.31 -12.59 1.21
C THR A 22 2.83 -11.51 2.14
N PHE A 23 1.94 -10.85 2.85
CA PHE A 23 2.30 -9.91 3.91
C PHE A 23 1.93 -10.50 5.27
N PRO A 24 2.78 -10.32 6.29
CA PRO A 24 2.39 -10.66 7.65
C PRO A 24 1.22 -9.79 8.06
N LEU A 25 0.13 -10.42 8.52
CA LEU A 25 -1.04 -9.70 9.00
C LEU A 25 -0.81 -9.26 10.44
N VAL A 26 -0.30 -8.05 10.61
CA VAL A 26 -0.07 -7.46 11.93
C VAL A 26 -1.39 -7.08 12.61
N GLU A 27 -1.43 -7.17 13.94
CA GLU A 27 -2.64 -6.98 14.75
C GLU A 27 -3.42 -5.68 14.44
N PRO A 28 -2.79 -4.49 14.28
CA PRO A 28 -3.55 -3.27 13.96
C PRO A 28 -4.30 -3.36 12.62
N ILE A 29 -3.67 -3.98 11.60
CA ILE A 29 -4.27 -4.14 10.27
C ILE A 29 -5.35 -5.21 10.31
N GLU A 30 -5.12 -6.31 11.03
CA GLU A 30 -6.11 -7.35 11.26
C GLU A 30 -7.39 -6.77 11.85
N LYS A 31 -7.26 -5.95 12.91
CA LYS A 31 -8.39 -5.28 13.57
C LYS A 31 -9.17 -4.41 12.60
N ILE A 32 -8.50 -3.63 11.75
CA ILE A 32 -9.15 -2.77 10.74
C ILE A 32 -9.91 -3.61 9.72
N LEU A 33 -9.31 -4.68 9.20
CA LEU A 33 -9.94 -5.56 8.22
C LEU A 33 -11.15 -6.32 8.81
N LYS A 34 -11.03 -6.80 10.06
CA LYS A 34 -12.14 -7.45 10.77
C LYS A 34 -13.30 -6.48 11.00
N ARG A 35 -13.02 -5.26 11.44
CA ARG A 35 -14.05 -4.22 11.61
C ARG A 35 -14.75 -3.92 10.29
N LYS A 36 -14.02 -3.71 9.20
CA LYS A 36 -14.62 -3.47 7.89
C LYS A 36 -15.46 -4.65 7.40
N LYS A 37 -15.02 -5.89 7.66
CA LYS A 37 -15.80 -7.10 7.37
C LYS A 37 -17.12 -7.14 8.16
N GLN A 38 -17.10 -6.76 9.43
CA GLN A 38 -18.31 -6.65 10.27
C GLN A 38 -19.24 -5.54 9.76
N GLU A 39 -18.71 -4.37 9.38
CA GLU A 39 -19.48 -3.28 8.78
C GLU A 39 -20.20 -3.77 7.51
N ASN A 40 -19.52 -4.50 6.62
CA ASN A 40 -20.14 -5.05 5.42
C ASN A 40 -21.28 -6.04 5.75
N GLN A 41 -21.14 -6.85 6.80
CA GLN A 41 -22.20 -7.76 7.25
C GLN A 41 -23.43 -7.00 7.76
N ILE A 42 -23.21 -5.91 8.49
CA ILE A 42 -24.29 -5.02 8.97
C ILE A 42 -24.98 -4.37 7.77
N GLN A 43 -24.22 -3.77 6.84
CA GLN A 43 -24.78 -3.14 5.64
C GLN A 43 -25.57 -4.13 4.79
N ARG A 44 -25.10 -5.38 4.66
CA ARG A 44 -25.85 -6.44 3.98
C ARG A 44 -27.22 -6.70 4.60
N LYS A 45 -27.30 -6.72 5.93
CA LYS A 45 -28.60 -6.88 6.63
C LYS A 45 -29.49 -5.65 6.44
N LEU A 46 -28.93 -4.45 6.52
CA LEU A 46 -29.67 -3.19 6.39
C LEU A 46 -30.21 -2.95 4.97
N CYS A 47 -29.37 -3.16 3.95
CA CYS A 47 -29.74 -2.94 2.56
C CYS A 47 -30.58 -4.10 1.97
N GLY A 48 -30.57 -5.28 2.59
CA GLY A 48 -31.35 -6.44 2.18
C GLY A 48 -31.11 -6.78 0.71
N LYS A 49 -32.18 -6.76 -0.09
CA LYS A 49 -32.13 -7.08 -1.53
C LYS A 49 -31.30 -6.08 -2.36
N ASN A 50 -31.06 -4.87 -1.86
CA ASN A 50 -30.27 -3.86 -2.54
C ASN A 50 -28.77 -4.02 -2.32
N TYR A 51 -28.34 -4.94 -1.45
CA TYR A 51 -26.93 -5.25 -1.25
C TYR A 51 -26.44 -6.21 -2.34
N SER A 52 -25.33 -5.87 -2.99
CA SER A 52 -24.71 -6.71 -4.00
C SER A 52 -24.12 -7.99 -3.38
N THR A 53 -24.52 -9.14 -3.94
CA THR A 53 -23.94 -10.43 -3.57
C THR A 53 -22.80 -10.88 -4.51
N GLU A 54 -22.44 -10.05 -5.49
CA GLU A 54 -21.40 -10.39 -6.49
C GLU A 54 -19.98 -10.40 -5.88
N TYR A 55 -19.76 -9.62 -4.82
CA TYR A 55 -18.43 -9.40 -4.23
C TYR A 55 -18.38 -9.78 -2.74
N LEU A 56 -19.07 -10.85 -2.34
CA LEU A 56 -19.16 -11.26 -0.92
C LEU A 56 -17.80 -11.65 -0.31
N ASP A 57 -16.86 -12.12 -1.13
CA ASP A 57 -15.51 -12.49 -0.68
C ASP A 57 -14.58 -11.27 -0.53
N TYR A 58 -15.04 -10.08 -0.90
CA TYR A 58 -14.27 -8.84 -0.85
C TYR A 58 -14.49 -8.09 0.46
N VAL A 59 -13.40 -7.57 1.05
CA VAL A 59 -13.47 -6.72 2.25
C VAL A 59 -13.70 -5.23 1.89
N ASN A 60 -13.08 -4.76 0.82
CA ASN A 60 -13.12 -3.35 0.42
C ASN A 60 -14.22 -3.06 -0.61
N VAL A 61 -15.46 -3.03 -0.12
CA VAL A 61 -16.65 -2.64 -0.86
C VAL A 61 -17.30 -1.41 -0.23
N ASP A 62 -18.14 -0.73 -1.01
CA ASP A 62 -19.00 0.34 -0.51
C ASP A 62 -20.17 -0.21 0.33
N GLU A 63 -21.01 0.69 0.84
CA GLU A 63 -22.16 0.36 1.69
C GLU A 63 -23.21 -0.52 1.00
N PHE A 64 -23.21 -0.59 -0.33
CA PHE A 64 -24.11 -1.45 -1.11
C PHE A 64 -23.44 -2.75 -1.58
N GLY A 65 -22.23 -3.05 -1.10
CA GLY A 65 -21.48 -4.25 -1.48
C GLY A 65 -20.84 -4.17 -2.86
N GLN A 66 -20.78 -2.98 -3.47
CA GLN A 66 -20.17 -2.77 -4.78
C GLN A 66 -18.68 -2.42 -4.64
N LEU A 67 -17.90 -2.72 -5.69
CA LEU A 67 -16.48 -2.34 -5.72
C LEU A 67 -16.32 -0.81 -5.72
N ILE A 68 -15.42 -0.34 -4.86
CA ILE A 68 -15.04 1.08 -4.80
C ILE A 68 -14.32 1.46 -6.09
N LYS A 69 -14.78 2.54 -6.75
CA LYS A 69 -14.16 3.03 -7.99
C LYS A 69 -12.73 3.54 -7.70
N PRO A 70 -11.70 3.19 -8.50
CA PRO A 70 -10.33 3.63 -8.24
C PRO A 70 -10.16 5.16 -8.11
N GLY A 71 -10.84 5.93 -8.97
CA GLY A 71 -10.83 7.39 -8.92
C GLY A 71 -11.51 7.98 -7.67
N TYR A 72 -12.40 7.24 -7.03
CA TYR A 72 -13.08 7.67 -5.81
C TYR A 72 -12.08 7.86 -4.66
N ILE A 73 -11.18 6.89 -4.47
CA ILE A 73 -10.19 6.94 -3.38
C ILE A 73 -9.28 8.16 -3.54
N SER A 74 -8.74 8.39 -4.74
CA SER A 74 -7.86 9.53 -5.00
C SER A 74 -8.56 10.87 -4.79
N LYS A 75 -9.81 11.00 -5.24
CA LYS A 75 -10.63 12.21 -5.06
C LYS A 75 -10.97 12.46 -3.58
N THR A 76 -11.40 11.41 -2.88
CA THR A 76 -11.78 11.50 -1.47
C THR A 76 -10.57 11.81 -0.60
N PHE A 77 -9.41 11.20 -0.88
CA PHE A 77 -8.17 11.49 -0.18
C PHE A 77 -7.75 12.96 -0.31
N LYS A 78 -7.82 13.54 -1.51
CA LYS A 78 -7.56 14.98 -1.72
C LYS A 78 -8.48 15.86 -0.86
N LYS A 79 -9.76 15.50 -0.74
CA LYS A 79 -10.71 16.22 0.13
C LYS A 79 -10.35 16.09 1.61
N VAL A 80 -9.94 14.89 2.05
CA VAL A 80 -9.50 14.65 3.44
C VAL A 80 -8.29 15.51 3.78
N LEU A 81 -7.29 15.60 2.90
CA LEU A 81 -6.13 16.46 3.10
C LEU A 81 -6.53 17.94 3.24
N ALA A 82 -7.37 18.43 2.32
CA ALA A 82 -7.83 19.82 2.35
C ALA A 82 -8.64 20.13 3.62
N LYS A 83 -9.53 19.23 4.04
CA LYS A 83 -10.35 19.40 5.26
C LYS A 83 -9.50 19.50 6.54
N ASN A 84 -8.31 18.89 6.56
CA ASN A 84 -7.42 18.88 7.71
C ASN A 84 -6.22 19.84 7.55
N ASN A 85 -6.25 20.75 6.57
CA ASN A 85 -5.15 21.70 6.28
C ASN A 85 -3.79 21.02 6.07
N LEU A 86 -3.78 19.83 5.47
CA LEU A 86 -2.56 19.07 5.19
C LEU A 86 -2.02 19.39 3.79
N ARG A 87 -0.71 19.24 3.62
CA ARG A 87 -0.05 19.36 2.30
C ARG A 87 -0.71 18.43 1.30
N HIS A 88 -0.93 18.91 0.09
CA HIS A 88 -1.41 18.08 -1.00
C HIS A 88 -0.36 17.02 -1.37
N ILE A 89 -0.73 15.75 -1.20
CA ILE A 89 -0.01 14.58 -1.70
C ILE A 89 -0.99 13.67 -2.44
N ARG A 90 -0.47 12.85 -3.35
CA ARG A 90 -1.26 11.87 -4.10
C ARG A 90 -1.48 10.65 -3.22
N TYR A 91 -2.56 9.89 -3.46
CA TYR A 91 -2.86 8.72 -2.65
C TYR A 91 -1.74 7.66 -2.68
N HIS A 92 -1.10 7.48 -3.84
CA HIS A 92 0.02 6.55 -3.95
C HIS A 92 1.32 7.04 -3.29
N ASP A 93 1.41 8.33 -2.94
CA ASP A 93 2.55 8.84 -2.18
C ASP A 93 2.58 8.23 -0.76
N LEU A 94 1.45 7.74 -0.24
CA LEU A 94 1.43 6.95 1.01
C LEU A 94 2.30 5.69 0.93
N ARG A 95 2.33 5.03 -0.25
CA ARG A 95 3.19 3.85 -0.48
C ARG A 95 4.66 4.25 -0.51
N HIS A 96 4.98 5.43 -1.05
CA HIS A 96 6.33 5.99 -1.02
C HIS A 96 6.75 6.38 0.39
N SER A 97 5.85 6.96 1.19
CA SER A 97 6.11 7.26 2.61
C SER A 97 6.38 5.99 3.42
N CYS A 98 5.61 4.92 3.21
CA CYS A 98 5.88 3.62 3.86
C CYS A 98 7.30 3.11 3.55
N ALA A 99 7.73 3.23 2.30
CA ALA A 99 9.05 2.84 1.89
C ALA A 99 10.16 3.72 2.49
N THR A 100 9.91 5.01 2.67
CA THR A 100 10.85 5.93 3.35
C THR A 100 10.98 5.58 4.81
N LEU A 101 9.85 5.31 5.49
CA LEU A 101 9.85 4.88 6.89
C LEU A 101 10.62 3.57 7.09
N LEU A 102 10.44 2.59 6.21
CA LEU A 102 11.21 1.34 6.27
C LEU A 102 12.70 1.59 6.01
N TYR A 103 13.03 2.46 5.06
CA TYR A 103 14.42 2.82 4.80
C TYR A 103 15.04 3.47 6.02
N ASP A 104 14.37 4.46 6.63
CA ASP A 104 14.82 5.17 7.84
C ASP A 104 14.98 4.27 9.06
N ASP A 105 14.16 3.20 9.18
CA ASP A 105 14.31 2.10 10.16
C ASP A 105 15.54 1.20 9.89
N GLY A 106 16.33 1.50 8.85
CA GLY A 106 17.56 0.77 8.52
C GLY A 106 17.34 -0.49 7.66
N ARG A 107 16.14 -0.70 7.12
CA ARG A 107 15.87 -1.82 6.20
C ARG A 107 16.63 -1.64 4.89
N ASP A 108 17.11 -2.74 4.33
CA ASP A 108 17.84 -2.68 3.08
C ASP A 108 16.90 -2.44 1.89
N LEU A 109 17.45 -1.90 0.79
CA LEU A 109 16.66 -1.57 -0.40
C LEU A 109 16.02 -2.79 -1.07
N LYS A 110 16.60 -3.99 -0.88
CA LYS A 110 16.08 -5.23 -1.44
C LYS A 110 14.86 -5.73 -0.66
N GLU A 111 14.89 -5.69 0.67
CA GLU A 111 13.76 -5.94 1.56
C GLU A 111 12.60 -5.00 1.23
N ILE A 112 12.88 -3.70 1.12
CA ILE A 112 11.89 -2.68 0.75
C ILE A 112 11.34 -2.94 -0.65
N GLN A 113 12.18 -3.31 -1.62
CA GLN A 113 11.73 -3.65 -2.97
C GLN A 113 10.77 -4.85 -2.96
N VAL A 114 11.08 -5.90 -2.19
CA VAL A 114 10.21 -7.09 -2.05
C VAL A 114 8.90 -6.70 -1.37
N TRP A 115 8.96 -5.93 -0.29
CA TRP A 115 7.80 -5.43 0.45
C TRP A 115 6.88 -4.58 -0.43
N LEU A 116 7.43 -3.60 -1.14
CA LEU A 116 6.66 -2.77 -2.07
C LEU A 116 6.35 -3.46 -3.37
N GLY A 117 6.99 -4.58 -3.67
CA GLY A 117 6.68 -5.32 -4.87
C GLY A 117 6.98 -4.61 -6.18
N HIS A 118 8.04 -3.80 -6.21
CA HIS A 118 8.52 -3.18 -7.44
C HIS A 118 9.28 -4.22 -8.26
N SER A 119 8.91 -4.37 -9.53
CA SER A 119 9.61 -5.27 -10.46
C SER A 119 11.06 -4.85 -10.70
N THR A 120 11.34 -3.55 -10.61
CA THR A 120 12.68 -2.98 -10.76
C THR A 120 13.11 -2.24 -9.50
N ILE A 121 14.34 -2.50 -9.06
CA ILE A 121 14.97 -1.82 -7.93
C ILE A 121 15.15 -0.32 -8.21
N THR A 122 15.29 0.07 -9.49
CA THR A 122 15.48 1.45 -9.94
C THR A 122 14.35 2.39 -9.48
N THR A 123 13.10 1.89 -9.41
CA THR A 123 11.96 2.66 -8.91
C THR A 123 12.09 2.98 -7.42
N THR A 124 12.66 2.04 -6.65
CA THR A 124 12.93 2.20 -5.22
C THR A 124 14.19 3.04 -5.01
N ALA A 125 15.30 2.70 -5.67
CA ALA A 125 16.59 3.36 -5.52
C ALA A 125 16.56 4.85 -5.91
N ASN A 126 15.88 5.23 -6.99
CA ASN A 126 15.78 6.64 -7.42
C ASN A 126 15.08 7.54 -6.39
N ILE A 127 14.30 6.98 -5.46
CA ILE A 127 13.65 7.71 -4.37
C ILE A 127 14.63 7.93 -3.19
N TYR A 128 15.60 7.03 -3.00
CA TYR A 128 16.44 6.99 -1.79
C TYR A 128 17.90 7.41 -1.99
N THR A 129 18.38 7.57 -3.22
CA THR A 129 19.77 8.00 -3.49
C THR A 129 20.13 9.35 -2.84
N HIS A 130 19.17 10.22 -2.54
CA HIS A 130 19.41 11.47 -1.81
C HIS A 130 19.70 11.26 -0.31
N PHE A 131 19.23 10.17 0.31
CA PHE A 131 19.35 9.91 1.75
C PHE A 131 20.66 9.18 2.15
N ASP A 132 21.49 8.83 1.16
CA ASP A 132 22.61 7.91 1.33
C ASP A 132 23.88 8.54 1.96
N TYR A 133 24.02 9.87 1.97
CA TYR A 133 25.23 10.53 2.48
C TYR A 133 25.46 10.29 3.99
N SER A 134 24.40 10.32 4.80
CA SER A 134 24.49 10.02 6.23
C SER A 134 24.86 8.56 6.49
N ARG A 135 24.45 7.64 5.60
CA ARG A 135 24.75 6.21 5.75
C ARG A 135 26.16 5.86 5.31
N LYS A 136 26.69 6.52 4.28
CA LYS A 136 28.12 6.42 3.93
C LYS A 136 29.02 6.77 5.11
N THR A 137 28.64 7.77 5.89
CA THR A 137 29.37 8.14 7.12
C THR A 137 29.29 7.03 8.18
N ASN A 138 28.10 6.46 8.41
CA ASN A 138 27.95 5.33 9.34
C ASN A 138 28.71 4.08 8.88
N SER A 139 28.66 3.73 7.58
CA SER A 139 29.41 2.60 7.03
C SER A 139 30.92 2.81 7.17
N ALA A 140 31.42 4.03 6.95
CA ALA A 140 32.82 4.36 7.18
C ALA A 140 33.20 4.20 8.67
N ASN A 141 32.34 4.63 9.59
CA ASN A 141 32.57 4.46 11.02
C ASN A 141 32.57 2.98 11.45
N SER A 142 31.65 2.15 10.91
CA SER A 142 31.66 0.71 11.19
C SER A 142 32.92 0.01 10.66
N MET A 143 33.44 0.43 9.51
CA MET A 143 34.74 -0.06 9.01
C MET A 143 35.89 0.33 9.94
N LEU A 144 35.87 1.55 10.48
CA LEU A 144 36.87 2.01 11.44
C LEU A 144 36.83 1.21 12.75
N GLU A 145 35.64 0.92 13.28
CA GLU A 145 35.48 0.09 14.48
C GLU A 145 35.96 -1.35 14.25
N ALA A 146 35.60 -1.96 13.12
CA ALA A 146 36.07 -3.30 12.77
C ALA A 146 37.60 -3.36 12.65
N PHE A 147 38.22 -2.31 12.09
CA PHE A 147 39.68 -2.20 11.99
C PHE A 147 40.35 -2.07 13.36
N ASN A 148 39.76 -1.28 14.27
CA ASN A 148 40.27 -1.11 15.63
C ASN A 148 40.15 -2.38 16.49
N ASN A 149 39.11 -3.19 16.26
CA ASN A 149 38.90 -4.46 16.98
C ASN A 149 39.80 -5.61 16.50
N LEU A 150 40.53 -5.43 15.39
CA LEU A 150 41.49 -6.40 14.85
C LEU A 150 42.92 -6.16 15.36
N ARG A 151 43.12 -5.17 16.24
CA ARG A 151 44.41 -4.76 16.79
C ARG A 151 44.50 -5.09 18.28
#